data_AF-A0A497EZY1-F1
#
_entry.id   AF-A0A497EZY1-F1
#
_cell.length_a   1.000
_cell.length_b   1.000
_cell.length_c   1.000
_cell.angle_alpha   90.00
_cell.angle_beta   90.00
_cell.angle_gamma   90.00
#
_symmetry.space_group_name_H-M   'P 1'
#
loop_
_entity.id
_entity.type
_entity.pdbx_description
1 polymer ?
#
loop_
_entity_poly.entity_id
_entity_poly.type
_entity_poly.pdbx_seq_one_letter_code
_entity_poly.pdbx_strand_id
1 'polypeptide(L)'
;MVKESTLVNLLDNYVSGSRLDCAEAIYMWARGIPNEYASSALRIRYGNGMVYNEVIRDLKKIKVSKPIDRTEDTKFRIDRIIFEFFEEKCLPLILDRMVDGFKAIMVKTKKLMISLARADLLKGGNYVDWNTLWILYRAVFNEELTDFEKNVVIRELLKINVIEYIAEGKVHFPPYIDAIRQELSNLANMPKIEIPDLKEEEGKSWWKVNRETLLKQPFI
;
A
#
# COMPACT_ATOMS: atom_id res chain seq x y z
N MET A 1 23.14 18.83 8.11
CA MET A 1 22.91 17.92 6.97
C MET A 1 23.25 16.51 7.44
N VAL A 2 22.71 15.50 6.76
CA VAL A 2 22.88 14.08 7.12
C VAL A 2 23.74 13.40 6.06
N LYS A 3 24.54 12.40 6.45
CA LYS A 3 25.19 11.50 5.49
C LYS A 3 24.22 10.45 5.00
N GLU A 4 24.37 10.01 3.75
CA GLU A 4 23.51 8.95 3.20
C GLU A 4 23.47 7.70 4.08
N SER A 5 24.64 7.22 4.52
CA SER A 5 24.75 6.05 5.39
C SER A 5 23.97 6.18 6.71
N THR A 6 23.85 7.40 7.25
CA THR A 6 23.08 7.62 8.49
C THR A 6 21.58 7.47 8.26
N LEU A 7 21.08 7.94 7.11
CA LEU A 7 19.69 7.74 6.71
C LEU A 7 19.40 6.28 6.42
N VAL A 8 20.27 5.61 5.64
CA VAL A 8 20.12 4.17 5.32
C VAL A 8 20.14 3.33 6.60
N ASN A 9 21.06 3.60 7.52
CA ASN A 9 21.09 2.89 8.81
C ASN A 9 19.81 3.08 9.63
N LEU A 10 19.17 4.26 9.60
CA LEU A 10 17.88 4.47 10.25
C LEU A 10 16.79 3.57 9.63
N LEU A 11 16.73 3.53 8.30
CA LEU A 11 15.78 2.72 7.55
C LEU A 11 16.00 1.21 7.79
N ASP A 12 17.25 0.75 7.74
CA ASP A 12 17.62 -0.64 8.03
C ASP A 12 17.27 -1.06 9.45
N ASN A 13 17.45 -0.17 10.42
CA ASN A 13 17.07 -0.43 11.81
C ASN A 13 15.55 -0.63 11.96
N TYR A 14 14.73 0.11 11.19
CA TYR A 14 13.29 -0.12 11.20
C TYR A 14 12.93 -1.48 10.61
N VAL A 15 13.48 -1.84 9.45
CA VAL A 15 13.17 -3.13 8.80
C VAL A 15 13.66 -4.30 9.66
N SER A 16 14.92 -4.26 10.10
CA SER A 16 15.53 -5.30 10.93
C SER A 16 14.86 -5.43 12.30
N GLY A 17 14.34 -4.34 12.83
CA GLY A 17 13.58 -4.30 14.08
C GLY A 17 12.10 -4.69 13.94
N SER A 18 11.66 -5.20 12.78
CA SER A 18 10.25 -5.51 12.48
C SER A 18 9.30 -4.30 12.61
N ARG A 19 9.81 -3.09 12.44
CA ARG A 19 9.07 -1.82 12.46
C ARG A 19 8.73 -1.37 11.03
N LEU A 20 8.02 -2.25 10.31
CA LEU A 20 7.54 -1.93 8.95
C LEU A 20 6.58 -0.73 8.94
N ASP A 21 5.89 -0.50 10.06
CA ASP A 21 5.08 0.70 10.32
C ASP A 21 5.91 1.99 10.16
N CYS A 22 7.11 2.05 10.74
CA CYS A 22 8.01 3.19 10.62
C CYS A 22 8.56 3.35 9.20
N ALA A 23 8.96 2.23 8.58
CA ALA A 23 9.49 2.24 7.21
C ALA A 23 8.43 2.65 6.17
N GLU A 24 7.15 2.34 6.40
CA GLU A 24 6.06 2.86 5.57
C GLU A 24 5.74 4.32 5.89
N ALA A 25 5.75 4.72 7.16
CA ALA A 25 5.51 6.10 7.55
C ALA A 25 6.54 7.08 6.97
N ILE A 26 7.82 6.70 6.95
CA ILE A 26 8.90 7.54 6.37
C ILE A 26 8.77 7.65 4.85
N TYR A 27 8.31 6.59 4.19
CA TYR A 27 8.00 6.60 2.76
C TYR A 27 6.79 7.50 2.45
N MET A 28 5.72 7.43 3.25
CA MET A 28 4.56 8.33 3.12
C MET A 28 4.96 9.80 3.33
N TRP A 29 5.82 10.08 4.32
CA TRP A 29 6.37 11.42 4.56
C TRP A 29 7.22 11.90 3.38
N ALA A 30 8.07 11.04 2.82
CA ALA A 30 8.96 11.39 1.72
C ALA A 30 8.19 11.78 0.44
N ARG A 31 7.01 11.19 0.22
CA ARG A 31 6.11 11.56 -0.89
C ARG A 31 5.21 12.76 -0.57
N GLY A 32 5.29 13.32 0.62
CA GLY A 32 4.53 14.50 1.02
C GLY A 32 3.07 14.22 1.38
N ILE A 33 2.73 13.00 1.82
CA ILE A 33 1.38 12.73 2.32
C ILE A 33 1.17 13.50 3.63
N PRO A 34 0.08 14.29 3.77
CA PRO A 34 -0.26 14.99 5.01
C PRO A 34 -0.38 14.06 6.22
N ASN A 35 -0.03 14.58 7.39
CA ASN A 35 0.10 13.82 8.64
C ASN A 35 -1.22 13.12 9.01
N GLU A 36 -2.33 13.83 8.93
CA GLU A 36 -3.66 13.36 9.26
C GLU A 36 -4.05 12.11 8.46
N TYR A 37 -3.73 12.08 7.16
CA TYR A 37 -4.04 10.97 6.28
C TYR A 37 -3.09 9.80 6.50
N ALA A 38 -1.78 10.06 6.63
CA ALA A 38 -0.79 9.03 6.90
C ALA A 38 -1.03 8.35 8.25
N SER A 39 -1.24 9.13 9.32
CA SER A 39 -1.52 8.62 10.67
C SER A 39 -2.80 7.78 10.71
N SER A 40 -3.86 8.19 9.98
CA SER A 40 -5.09 7.42 9.89
C SER A 40 -4.88 6.07 9.20
N ALA A 41 -4.19 6.05 8.06
CA ALA A 41 -3.87 4.83 7.33
C ALA A 41 -2.99 3.86 8.15
N LEU A 42 -1.94 4.38 8.79
CA LEU A 42 -1.04 3.59 9.65
C LEU A 42 -1.76 3.01 10.86
N ARG A 43 -2.70 3.75 11.46
CA ARG A 43 -3.54 3.23 12.55
C ARG A 43 -4.38 2.04 12.09
N ILE A 44 -4.94 2.08 10.88
CA ILE A 44 -5.75 0.98 10.35
C ILE A 44 -4.88 -0.24 10.03
N ARG A 45 -3.70 -0.04 9.45
CA ARG A 45 -2.78 -1.13 9.07
C ARG A 45 -2.08 -1.77 10.25
N TYR A 46 -1.50 -0.97 11.12
CA TYR A 46 -0.58 -1.44 12.16
C TYR A 46 -1.13 -1.27 13.57
N GLY A 47 -2.32 -0.67 13.73
CA GLY A 47 -2.89 -0.35 15.03
C GLY A 47 -2.32 0.91 15.69
N ASN A 48 -1.33 1.57 15.06
CA ASN A 48 -0.63 2.72 15.65
C ASN A 48 -0.47 3.89 14.66
N GLY A 49 -1.22 4.97 14.89
CA GLY A 49 -1.10 6.20 14.11
C GLY A 49 0.02 7.14 14.58
N MET A 50 0.56 6.96 15.79
CA MET A 50 1.57 7.85 16.35
C MET A 50 2.96 7.67 15.70
N VAL A 51 3.13 6.59 14.94
CA VAL A 51 4.36 6.22 14.23
C VAL A 51 4.82 7.31 13.26
N TYR A 52 3.89 7.99 12.60
CA TYR A 52 4.27 9.08 11.69
C TYR A 52 5.02 10.21 12.42
N ASN A 53 4.55 10.57 13.62
CA ASN A 53 5.20 11.57 14.47
C ASN A 53 6.50 11.05 15.12
N GLU A 54 6.63 9.74 15.34
CA GLU A 54 7.88 9.09 15.77
C GLU A 54 8.95 9.24 14.68
N VAL A 55 8.63 8.85 13.45
CA VAL A 55 9.53 8.96 12.30
C VAL A 55 9.96 10.41 12.03
N ILE A 56 9.04 11.38 12.10
CA ILE A 56 9.40 12.80 11.96
C ILE A 56 10.40 13.23 13.05
N ARG A 57 10.24 12.74 14.29
CA ARG A 57 11.20 13.03 15.38
C ARG A 57 12.55 12.39 15.10
N ASP A 58 12.58 11.17 14.60
CA ASP A 58 13.83 10.49 14.26
C ASP A 58 14.58 11.15 13.10
N LEU A 59 13.86 11.56 12.05
CA LEU A 59 14.40 12.38 10.95
C LEU A 59 15.01 13.68 11.47
N LYS A 60 14.32 14.38 12.39
CA LYS A 60 14.85 15.60 13.02
C LYS A 60 16.13 15.35 13.82
N LYS A 61 16.23 14.22 14.54
CA LYS A 61 17.45 13.86 15.30
C LYS A 61 18.65 13.71 14.37
N ILE A 62 18.45 13.15 13.18
CA ILE A 62 19.50 13.03 12.15
C ILE A 62 19.63 14.29 11.26
N LYS A 63 18.99 15.41 11.64
CA LYS A 63 19.03 16.71 10.95
C LYS A 63 18.46 16.67 9.51
N VAL A 64 17.47 15.83 9.27
CA VAL A 64 16.63 15.83 8.06
C VAL A 64 15.35 16.60 8.37
N SER A 65 15.03 17.59 7.52
CA SER A 65 13.89 18.47 7.73
C SER A 65 12.81 18.34 6.66
N LYS A 66 13.22 18.12 5.41
CA LYS A 66 12.34 18.03 4.25
C LYS A 66 12.76 16.87 3.34
N PRO A 67 11.81 16.25 2.62
CA PRO A 67 12.14 15.17 1.68
C PRO A 67 13.08 15.61 0.55
N ILE A 68 12.99 16.87 0.14
CA ILE A 68 13.82 17.46 -0.93
C ILE A 68 15.23 17.85 -0.48
N ASP A 69 15.56 17.71 0.81
CA ASP A 69 16.90 17.97 1.33
C ASP A 69 17.92 17.04 0.62
N ARG A 70 19.20 17.41 0.65
CA ARG A 70 20.28 16.61 0.08
C ARG A 70 21.23 16.09 1.15
N THR A 71 21.80 14.91 0.92
CA THR A 71 22.86 14.36 1.75
C THR A 71 24.11 15.23 1.70
N GLU A 72 24.89 15.19 2.77
CA GLU A 72 26.12 15.96 2.91
C GLU A 72 27.22 15.46 1.97
N ASP A 73 27.35 14.14 1.83
CA ASP A 73 28.42 13.42 1.16
C ASP A 73 28.13 13.16 -0.32
N THR A 74 26.99 12.54 -0.63
CA THR A 74 26.67 12.14 -2.02
C THR A 74 25.84 13.17 -2.79
N LYS A 75 25.28 14.16 -2.09
CA LYS A 75 24.37 15.19 -2.64
C LYS A 75 23.09 14.61 -3.26
N PHE A 76 22.77 13.34 -3.02
CA PHE A 76 21.50 12.74 -3.41
C PHE A 76 20.35 13.31 -2.57
N ARG A 77 19.15 13.31 -3.16
CA ARG A 77 17.95 13.76 -2.45
C ARG A 77 17.50 12.70 -1.46
N ILE A 78 17.05 13.14 -0.29
CA ILE A 78 16.60 12.27 0.80
C ILE A 78 15.41 11.40 0.38
N ASP A 79 14.42 11.98 -0.31
CA ASP A 79 13.27 11.24 -0.81
C ASP A 79 13.65 10.10 -1.76
N ARG A 80 14.59 10.33 -2.68
CA ARG A 80 15.08 9.28 -3.60
C ARG A 80 15.70 8.11 -2.85
N ILE A 81 16.56 8.38 -1.87
CA ILE A 81 17.18 7.33 -1.05
C ILE A 81 16.10 6.53 -0.31
N ILE A 82 15.08 7.20 0.23
CA ILE A 82 13.96 6.53 0.92
C ILE A 82 13.16 5.67 -0.06
N PHE A 83 12.88 6.16 -1.28
CA PHE A 83 12.12 5.42 -2.28
C PHE A 83 12.88 4.17 -2.74
N GLU A 84 14.14 4.30 -3.12
CA GLU A 84 14.99 3.19 -3.54
C GLU A 84 15.09 2.13 -2.44
N PHE A 85 15.35 2.56 -1.19
CA PHE A 85 15.39 1.66 -0.05
C PHE A 85 14.04 0.95 0.17
N PHE A 86 12.94 1.70 0.11
CA PHE A 86 11.60 1.16 0.34
C PHE A 86 11.24 0.12 -0.73
N GLU A 87 11.50 0.41 -2.00
CA GLU A 87 11.27 -0.51 -3.11
C GLU A 87 12.11 -1.80 -2.98
N GLU A 88 13.37 -1.68 -2.58
CA GLU A 88 14.26 -2.84 -2.45
C GLU A 88 13.92 -3.70 -1.22
N LYS A 89 13.71 -3.07 -0.05
CA LYS A 89 13.65 -3.79 1.24
C LYS A 89 12.23 -3.95 1.79
N CYS A 90 11.38 -2.95 1.63
CA CYS A 90 10.08 -2.89 2.31
C CYS A 90 8.94 -3.39 1.42
N LEU A 91 8.94 -2.98 0.15
CA LEU A 91 7.91 -3.34 -0.81
C LEU A 91 7.69 -4.85 -0.88
N PRO A 92 8.73 -5.72 -0.96
CA PRO A 92 8.50 -7.15 -1.00
C PRO A 92 7.71 -7.69 0.22
N LEU A 93 7.97 -7.14 1.41
CA LEU A 93 7.29 -7.51 2.65
C LEU A 93 5.83 -7.01 2.67
N ILE A 94 5.60 -5.81 2.14
CA ILE A 94 4.26 -5.27 1.99
C ILE A 94 3.48 -6.16 1.03
N LEU A 95 4.05 -6.47 -0.15
CA LEU A 95 3.39 -7.31 -1.14
C LEU A 95 3.06 -8.71 -0.60
N ASP A 96 3.98 -9.35 0.14
CA ASP A 96 3.71 -10.61 0.85
C ASP A 96 2.45 -10.47 1.74
N ARG A 97 2.38 -9.38 2.54
CA ARG A 97 1.24 -9.08 3.41
C ARG A 97 -0.04 -8.79 2.62
N MET A 98 0.04 -8.12 1.47
CA MET A 98 -1.13 -7.83 0.62
C MET A 98 -1.74 -9.13 0.10
N VAL A 99 -0.91 -10.06 -0.39
CA VAL A 99 -1.32 -11.35 -0.93
C VAL A 99 -1.98 -12.22 0.15
N ASP A 100 -1.37 -12.30 1.33
CA ASP A 100 -1.95 -13.07 2.43
C ASP A 100 -3.22 -12.42 3.00
N GLY A 101 -3.22 -11.08 3.09
CA GLY A 101 -4.40 -10.31 3.47
C GLY A 101 -5.57 -10.50 2.49
N PHE A 102 -5.29 -10.57 1.19
CA PHE A 102 -6.31 -10.77 0.16
C PHE A 102 -7.10 -12.08 0.35
N LYS A 103 -6.48 -13.14 0.88
CA LYS A 103 -7.19 -14.40 1.14
C LYS A 103 -8.27 -14.21 2.22
N ALA A 104 -7.98 -13.40 3.24
CA ALA A 104 -8.79 -13.23 4.43
C ALA A 104 -9.88 -12.14 4.35
N ILE A 105 -9.84 -11.25 3.36
CA ILE A 105 -10.86 -10.20 3.20
C ILE A 105 -12.22 -10.78 2.74
N MET A 106 -13.29 -10.06 3.06
CA MET A 106 -14.64 -10.51 2.75
C MET A 106 -14.92 -10.51 1.24
N VAL A 107 -15.93 -11.29 0.83
CA VAL A 107 -16.35 -11.42 -0.58
C VAL A 107 -16.71 -10.06 -1.19
N LYS A 108 -17.37 -9.17 -0.45
CA LYS A 108 -17.72 -7.81 -0.91
C LYS A 108 -16.49 -6.97 -1.22
N THR A 109 -15.43 -7.08 -0.42
CA THR A 109 -14.15 -6.40 -0.67
C THR A 109 -13.47 -6.94 -1.93
N LYS A 110 -13.44 -8.27 -2.10
CA LYS A 110 -12.92 -8.91 -3.31
C LYS A 110 -13.69 -8.43 -4.56
N LYS A 111 -15.03 -8.37 -4.49
CA LYS A 111 -15.88 -7.84 -5.56
C LYS A 111 -15.55 -6.39 -5.92
N LEU A 112 -15.34 -5.51 -4.95
CA LEU A 112 -14.92 -4.13 -5.24
C LEU A 112 -13.58 -4.10 -5.98
N MET A 113 -12.59 -4.88 -5.53
CA MET A 113 -11.29 -4.97 -6.21
C MET A 113 -11.42 -5.45 -7.66
N ILE A 114 -12.26 -6.47 -7.90
CA ILE A 114 -12.57 -6.96 -9.25
C ILE A 114 -13.19 -5.85 -10.11
N SER A 115 -14.11 -5.06 -9.54
CA SER A 115 -14.75 -3.95 -10.25
C SER A 115 -13.73 -2.89 -10.67
N LEU A 116 -12.80 -2.54 -9.78
CA LEU A 116 -11.73 -1.58 -10.05
C LEU A 116 -10.73 -2.09 -11.08
N ALA A 117 -10.36 -3.36 -11.01
CA ALA A 117 -9.48 -4.00 -11.97
C ALA A 117 -10.10 -4.05 -13.38
N ARG A 118 -11.38 -4.45 -13.49
CA ARG A 118 -12.10 -4.50 -14.77
C ARG A 118 -12.31 -3.14 -15.41
N ALA A 119 -12.46 -2.10 -14.59
CA ALA A 119 -12.57 -0.72 -15.05
C ALA A 119 -11.21 -0.06 -15.33
N ASP A 120 -10.08 -0.79 -15.13
CA ASP A 120 -8.71 -0.26 -15.24
C ASP A 120 -8.47 0.99 -14.37
N LEU A 121 -9.08 1.01 -13.18
CA LEU A 121 -9.00 2.10 -12.20
C LEU A 121 -8.07 1.79 -11.04
N LEU A 122 -7.63 0.53 -10.88
CA LEU A 122 -6.62 0.16 -9.91
C LEU A 122 -5.22 0.45 -10.47
N LYS A 123 -4.82 1.73 -10.46
CA LYS A 123 -3.55 2.22 -11.01
C LYS A 123 -2.72 2.94 -9.96
N GLY A 124 -1.41 2.75 -10.01
CA GLY A 124 -0.45 3.38 -9.10
C GLY A 124 -0.51 4.89 -9.13
N GLY A 125 -0.48 5.51 -7.94
CA GLY A 125 -0.47 6.98 -7.77
C GLY A 125 -1.77 7.69 -8.16
N ASN A 126 -2.77 6.96 -8.67
CA ASN A 126 -4.07 7.51 -9.00
C ASN A 126 -5.02 7.49 -7.81
N TYR A 127 -6.14 8.18 -7.98
CA TYR A 127 -7.25 8.15 -7.05
C TYR A 127 -8.57 7.90 -7.77
N VAL A 128 -9.56 7.44 -7.02
CA VAL A 128 -10.95 7.28 -7.47
C VAL A 128 -11.88 7.94 -6.46
N ASP A 129 -12.87 8.67 -6.95
CA ASP A 129 -13.88 9.27 -6.08
C ASP A 129 -14.70 8.20 -5.35
N TRP A 130 -15.03 8.46 -4.08
CA TRP A 130 -15.76 7.54 -3.22
C TRP A 130 -17.06 7.03 -3.86
N ASN A 131 -17.83 7.92 -4.49
CA ASN A 131 -19.09 7.56 -5.13
C ASN A 131 -18.88 6.67 -6.35
N THR A 132 -17.80 6.89 -7.10
CA THR A 132 -17.45 6.11 -8.29
C THR A 132 -17.19 4.64 -7.92
N LEU A 133 -16.55 4.37 -6.78
CA LEU A 133 -16.34 3.00 -6.28
C LEU A 133 -17.65 2.21 -6.20
N TRP A 134 -18.69 2.84 -5.64
CA TRP A 134 -19.96 2.17 -5.36
C TRP A 134 -20.85 2.06 -6.60
N ILE A 135 -20.80 3.07 -7.48
CA ILE A 135 -21.45 2.99 -8.80
C ILE A 135 -20.88 1.81 -9.59
N LEU A 136 -19.56 1.64 -9.60
CA LEU A 136 -18.91 0.51 -10.29
C LEU A 136 -19.27 -0.83 -9.65
N TYR A 137 -19.23 -0.92 -8.33
CA TYR A 137 -19.63 -2.12 -7.62
C TYR A 137 -21.05 -2.56 -8.00
N ARG A 138 -22.00 -1.62 -7.97
CA ARG A 138 -23.39 -1.86 -8.34
C ARG A 138 -23.54 -2.23 -9.81
N ALA A 139 -22.81 -1.56 -10.71
CA ALA A 139 -22.87 -1.85 -12.14
C ALA A 139 -22.38 -3.27 -12.48
N VAL A 140 -21.36 -3.77 -11.77
CA VAL A 140 -20.76 -5.09 -12.03
C VAL A 140 -21.56 -6.23 -11.37
N PHE A 141 -22.09 -6.02 -10.15
CA PHE A 141 -22.70 -7.09 -9.36
C PHE A 141 -24.20 -6.93 -9.13
N ASN A 142 -24.81 -5.83 -9.56
CA ASN A 142 -26.22 -5.49 -9.30
C ASN A 142 -26.59 -5.56 -7.81
N GLU A 143 -25.66 -5.19 -6.94
CA GLU A 143 -25.78 -5.20 -5.48
C GLU A 143 -25.58 -3.78 -4.94
N GLU A 144 -26.33 -3.43 -3.90
CA GLU A 144 -26.17 -2.18 -3.17
C GLU A 144 -25.65 -2.47 -1.76
N LEU A 145 -24.58 -1.77 -1.38
CA LEU A 145 -23.99 -1.89 -0.06
C LEU A 145 -24.57 -0.84 0.88
N THR A 146 -24.82 -1.23 2.13
CA THR A 146 -25.12 -0.27 3.20
C THR A 146 -23.88 0.57 3.52
N ASP A 147 -24.04 1.73 4.14
CA ASP A 147 -22.91 2.59 4.49
C ASP A 147 -21.95 1.93 5.48
N PHE A 148 -22.48 1.07 6.37
CA PHE A 148 -21.65 0.24 7.24
C PHE A 148 -20.75 -0.70 6.42
N GLU A 149 -21.31 -1.39 5.43
CA GLU A 149 -20.55 -2.32 4.58
C GLU A 149 -19.53 -1.60 3.71
N LYS A 150 -19.86 -0.42 3.16
CA LYS A 150 -18.91 0.43 2.43
C LYS A 150 -17.69 0.76 3.30
N ASN A 151 -17.93 1.18 4.55
CA ASN A 151 -16.86 1.50 5.49
C ASN A 151 -16.01 0.27 5.86
N VAL A 152 -16.63 -0.91 6.04
CA VAL A 152 -15.92 -2.16 6.30
C VAL A 152 -15.02 -2.54 5.11
N VAL A 153 -15.58 -2.51 3.89
CA VAL A 153 -14.84 -2.82 2.66
C VAL A 153 -13.61 -1.93 2.51
N ILE A 154 -13.78 -0.62 2.68
CA ILE A 154 -12.68 0.34 2.57
C ILE A 154 -11.63 0.12 3.65
N ARG A 155 -12.06 -0.16 4.89
CA ARG A 155 -11.15 -0.43 5.99
C ARG A 155 -10.33 -1.69 5.74
N GLU A 156 -10.92 -2.74 5.17
CA GLU A 156 -10.18 -3.93 4.76
C GLU A 156 -9.12 -3.60 3.70
N LEU A 157 -9.49 -2.87 2.64
CA LEU A 157 -8.55 -2.47 1.59
C LEU A 157 -7.40 -1.59 2.11
N LEU A 158 -7.68 -0.68 3.06
CA LEU A 158 -6.64 0.08 3.76
C LEU A 158 -5.71 -0.83 4.56
N LYS A 159 -6.28 -1.81 5.27
CA LYS A 159 -5.55 -2.75 6.15
C LYS A 159 -4.60 -3.66 5.38
N ILE A 160 -4.94 -4.01 4.15
CA ILE A 160 -4.17 -4.92 3.29
C ILE A 160 -3.34 -4.21 2.20
N ASN A 161 -3.04 -2.91 2.31
CA ASN A 161 -2.10 -2.31 1.37
C ASN A 161 -2.74 -1.73 0.10
N VAL A 162 -4.01 -2.04 -0.20
CA VAL A 162 -4.59 -1.78 -1.52
C VAL A 162 -4.95 -0.32 -1.67
N ILE A 163 -5.63 0.24 -0.67
CA ILE A 163 -5.85 1.69 -0.58
C ILE A 163 -4.74 2.26 0.29
N GLU A 164 -4.16 3.37 -0.16
CA GLU A 164 -3.10 4.04 0.58
C GLU A 164 -3.64 4.99 1.66
N TYR A 165 -4.55 5.88 1.30
CA TYR A 165 -5.23 6.79 2.20
C TYR A 165 -6.49 7.34 1.52
N ILE A 166 -7.29 8.08 2.30
CA ILE A 166 -8.50 8.73 1.83
C ILE A 166 -8.41 10.20 2.19
N ALA A 167 -8.61 11.06 1.21
CA ALA A 167 -8.59 12.51 1.38
C ALA A 167 -9.72 13.11 0.56
N GLU A 168 -10.50 14.00 1.16
CA GLU A 168 -11.51 14.82 0.43
C GLU A 168 -12.49 14.00 -0.43
N GLY A 169 -12.92 12.84 0.06
CA GLY A 169 -13.82 11.95 -0.68
C GLY A 169 -13.16 11.16 -1.82
N LYS A 170 -11.83 11.18 -1.91
CA LYS A 170 -11.04 10.43 -2.89
C LYS A 170 -10.28 9.31 -2.20
N VAL A 171 -10.25 8.17 -2.85
CA VAL A 171 -9.52 6.98 -2.44
C VAL A 171 -8.24 6.90 -3.25
N HIS A 172 -7.09 7.06 -2.59
CA HIS A 172 -5.77 7.08 -3.22
C HIS A 172 -5.14 5.70 -3.19
N PHE A 173 -4.55 5.27 -4.31
CA PHE A 173 -3.81 4.02 -4.42
C PHE A 173 -2.30 4.26 -4.32
N PRO A 174 -1.55 3.33 -3.70
CA PRO A 174 -0.10 3.47 -3.65
C PRO A 174 0.50 3.29 -5.06
N PRO A 175 1.60 3.97 -5.41
CA PRO A 175 2.30 3.81 -6.69
C PRO A 175 2.67 2.36 -7.00
N TYR A 176 3.02 1.59 -5.96
CA TYR A 176 3.37 0.19 -6.11
C TYR A 176 2.18 -0.76 -6.33
N ILE A 177 0.92 -0.27 -6.37
CA ILE A 177 -0.24 -1.13 -6.60
C ILE A 177 -0.16 -1.83 -7.97
N ASP A 178 0.52 -1.22 -8.94
CA ASP A 178 0.68 -1.79 -10.27
C ASP A 178 1.49 -3.10 -10.25
N ALA A 179 2.43 -3.24 -9.29
CA ALA A 179 3.21 -4.46 -9.08
C ALA A 179 2.34 -5.69 -8.79
N ILE A 180 1.21 -5.46 -8.12
CA ILE A 180 0.22 -6.51 -7.84
C ILE A 180 -1.00 -6.43 -8.72
N ARG A 181 -1.13 -5.44 -9.62
CA ARG A 181 -2.29 -5.35 -10.50
C ARG A 181 -2.44 -6.63 -11.31
N GLN A 182 -1.34 -7.23 -11.76
CA GLN A 182 -1.36 -8.51 -12.47
C GLN A 182 -1.72 -9.68 -11.55
N GLU A 183 -1.28 -9.69 -10.28
CA GLU A 183 -1.70 -10.70 -9.30
C GLU A 183 -3.16 -10.57 -8.90
N LEU A 184 -3.61 -9.36 -8.62
CA LEU A 184 -5.01 -9.05 -8.33
C LEU A 184 -5.89 -9.33 -9.53
N SER A 185 -5.41 -9.09 -10.76
CA SER A 185 -6.11 -9.49 -11.98
C SER A 185 -6.14 -11.01 -12.14
N ASN A 186 -5.06 -11.73 -11.81
CA ASN A 186 -5.03 -13.19 -11.84
C ASN A 186 -5.93 -13.81 -10.75
N LEU A 187 -5.98 -13.21 -9.56
CA LEU A 187 -6.88 -13.57 -8.47
C LEU A 187 -8.34 -13.20 -8.80
N ALA A 188 -8.56 -12.09 -9.52
CA ALA A 188 -9.86 -11.65 -10.03
C ALA A 188 -10.36 -12.47 -11.24
N ASN A 189 -9.43 -13.06 -12.00
CA ASN A 189 -9.67 -13.93 -13.15
C ASN A 189 -9.66 -15.42 -12.78
N MET A 190 -9.69 -15.79 -11.49
CA MET A 190 -10.06 -17.15 -11.11
C MET A 190 -11.44 -17.48 -11.72
N PRO A 191 -11.55 -18.60 -12.44
CA PRO A 191 -12.73 -18.91 -13.24
C PRO A 191 -13.95 -19.02 -12.34
N LYS A 192 -15.00 -18.26 -12.69
CA LYS A 192 -16.33 -18.24 -12.08
C LYS A 192 -16.32 -18.31 -10.54
N ILE A 193 -16.37 -17.13 -9.92
CA ILE A 193 -17.09 -17.01 -8.65
C ILE A 193 -18.58 -17.32 -8.94
N GLU A 194 -18.93 -18.60 -8.98
CA GLU A 194 -20.21 -19.03 -8.44
C GLU A 194 -19.98 -19.06 -6.92
N ILE A 195 -20.61 -18.13 -6.19
CA ILE A 195 -20.61 -18.14 -4.73
C ILE A 195 -21.56 -19.28 -4.32
N PRO A 196 -21.06 -20.52 -4.20
CA PRO A 196 -21.17 -21.22 -2.93
C PRO A 196 -19.98 -22.15 -2.62
N ASP A 197 -19.55 -22.13 -1.35
CA ASP A 197 -18.69 -23.11 -0.67
C ASP A 197 -17.31 -23.44 -1.29
N LEU A 198 -16.29 -22.68 -0.88
CA LEU A 198 -14.88 -22.94 -1.19
C LEU A 198 -14.37 -24.18 -0.43
N LYS A 199 -14.19 -25.28 -1.15
CA LYS A 199 -13.18 -26.30 -0.81
C LYS A 199 -11.81 -25.74 -1.16
N GLU A 200 -10.94 -25.69 -0.16
CA GLU A 200 -9.54 -25.29 -0.28
C GLU A 200 -8.78 -26.25 -1.20
N GLU A 201 -8.18 -25.73 -2.27
CA GLU A 201 -7.05 -26.39 -2.92
C GLU A 201 -5.79 -25.52 -2.75
N GLU A 202 -4.76 -26.13 -2.16
CA GLU A 202 -3.45 -25.57 -1.89
C GLU A 202 -2.67 -25.36 -3.21
N GLY A 203 -2.96 -24.27 -3.92
CA GLY A 203 -2.17 -23.83 -5.07
C GLY A 203 -0.87 -23.12 -4.61
N LYS A 204 0.29 -23.64 -5.04
CA LYS A 204 1.60 -22.98 -4.86
C LYS A 204 1.51 -21.50 -5.30
N SER A 205 1.75 -20.60 -4.36
CA SER A 205 1.66 -19.14 -4.53
C SER A 205 2.50 -18.67 -5.72
N TRP A 206 1.83 -18.28 -6.81
CA TRP A 206 2.43 -17.74 -8.05
C TRP A 206 3.35 -16.53 -7.77
N TRP A 207 3.02 -15.74 -6.76
CA TRP A 207 3.85 -14.66 -6.21
C TRP A 207 5.26 -15.11 -5.86
N LYS A 208 5.38 -16.20 -5.10
CA LYS A 208 6.68 -16.75 -4.68
C LYS A 208 7.55 -17.15 -5.87
N VAL A 209 6.93 -17.47 -7.00
CA VAL A 209 7.62 -17.89 -8.23
C VAL A 209 8.09 -16.68 -9.06
N ASN A 210 7.38 -15.54 -9.00
CA ASN A 210 7.60 -14.40 -9.91
C ASN A 210 8.08 -13.11 -9.23
N ARG A 211 8.20 -13.11 -7.89
CA ARG A 211 8.62 -11.97 -7.06
C ARG A 211 9.83 -11.20 -7.59
N GLU A 212 10.91 -11.91 -7.95
CA GLU A 212 12.15 -11.28 -8.41
C GLU A 212 12.03 -10.57 -9.77
N THR A 213 11.04 -10.93 -10.58
CA THR A 213 10.82 -10.33 -11.90
C THR A 213 9.98 -9.06 -11.79
N LEU A 214 9.00 -9.04 -10.88
CA LEU A 214 8.12 -7.89 -10.66
C LEU A 214 8.82 -6.74 -9.93
N LEU A 215 9.72 -7.06 -8.99
CA LEU A 215 10.49 -6.05 -8.24
C LEU A 215 11.55 -5.32 -9.10
N LYS A 216 11.79 -5.74 -10.35
CA LYS A 216 12.73 -5.10 -11.27
C LYS A 216 12.11 -3.98 -12.10
N GLN A 217 10.81 -3.74 -11.99
CA GLN A 217 10.16 -2.63 -12.70
C GLN A 217 10.34 -1.33 -11.90
N PRO A 218 10.86 -0.25 -12.51
CA PRO A 218 10.96 1.03 -11.82
C PRO A 218 9.57 1.62 -11.61
N PHE A 219 9.26 2.02 -10.37
CA PHE A 219 8.03 2.72 -10.02
C PHE A 219 8.31 4.23 -10.02
N ILE A 220 7.78 4.98 -11.00
CA ILE A 220 7.97 6.43 -11.15
C ILE A 220 6.66 7.14 -10.85
#